data_AF-A0A1Q5UIW5-F1
#
_entry.id   AF-A0A1Q5UIW5-F1
#
_cell.length_a   1.000
_cell.length_b   1.000
_cell.length_c   1.000
_cell.angle_alpha   90.00
_cell.angle_beta   90.00
_cell.angle_gamma   90.00
#
_symmetry.space_group_name_H-M   'P 1'
#
loop_
_entity.id
_entity.type
_entity.pdbx_description
1 polymer ?
#
loop_
_entity_poly.entity_id
_entity_poly.type
_entity_poly.pdbx_seq_one_letter_code
_entity_poly.pdbx_strand_id
1 'polypeptide(L)'
;MQNIEAQDENNADMELLQGLEEALHCTTCQIAATQASMADDIHKGAYITSHYPPFFLNNNTRDDNISPLNTTSPTGEPSFWKHMSVSQRERYYELVEQALNHILDQTKDIDPEVAILFAHYQIDFHIRQHYLSHRGVLTFCRNADDMQQLRHWQWKMHDIDHRRPINLDNVWPHGCKHTAWPDDKNLEMMHQTLMWKRAWPARRKRVAEVRARWAIIMEERRKQRELLLLKKRATITVRLYCRGELMDVRELKRTTHSEPTLRPGRILKSSGF
;
A
#
# COMPACT_ATOMS: atom_id res chain seq x y z
N MET A 1 16.96 -1.46 -17.84
CA MET A 1 15.59 -1.02 -17.50
C MET A 1 14.53 -2.07 -17.83
N GLN A 2 14.64 -2.81 -18.95
CA GLN A 2 13.72 -3.90 -19.31
C GLN A 2 13.54 -5.05 -18.28
N ASN A 3 14.47 -5.23 -17.34
CA ASN A 3 14.42 -6.30 -16.33
C ASN A 3 13.59 -5.96 -15.08
N ILE A 4 13.23 -4.69 -14.87
CA ILE A 4 12.47 -4.27 -13.67
C ILE A 4 10.97 -4.38 -13.96
N GLU A 5 10.53 -3.91 -15.13
CA GLU A 5 9.11 -3.94 -15.54
C GLU A 5 8.57 -5.37 -15.65
N ALA A 6 9.32 -6.29 -16.28
CA ALA A 6 8.95 -7.69 -16.36
C ALA A 6 8.92 -8.40 -14.98
N GLN A 7 9.67 -7.87 -14.01
CA GLN A 7 9.69 -8.42 -12.65
C GLN A 7 8.53 -7.88 -11.80
N ASP A 8 8.10 -6.64 -12.05
CA ASP A 8 6.94 -6.03 -11.41
C ASP A 8 5.60 -6.62 -11.93
N GLU A 9 5.50 -6.92 -13.23
CA GLU A 9 4.34 -7.63 -13.80
C GLU A 9 4.17 -9.03 -13.19
N ASN A 10 5.27 -9.81 -13.11
CA ASN A 10 5.25 -11.13 -12.48
C ASN A 10 4.86 -11.09 -10.98
N ASN A 11 5.26 -10.04 -10.25
CA ASN A 11 4.87 -9.89 -8.84
C ASN A 11 3.39 -9.55 -8.68
N ALA A 12 2.85 -8.67 -9.54
CA ALA A 12 1.45 -8.31 -9.53
C ALA A 12 0.54 -9.52 -9.79
N ASP A 13 0.91 -10.35 -10.76
CA ASP A 13 0.21 -11.59 -11.13
C ASP A 13 0.25 -12.63 -10.00
N MET A 14 1.40 -12.85 -9.37
CA MET A 14 1.54 -13.81 -8.26
C MET A 14 0.68 -13.43 -7.05
N GLU A 15 0.64 -12.15 -6.71
CA GLU A 15 -0.17 -11.65 -5.60
C GLU A 15 -1.68 -11.64 -5.95
N LEU A 16 -2.04 -11.48 -7.23
CA LEU A 16 -3.42 -11.65 -7.71
C LEU A 16 -3.87 -13.11 -7.63
N LEU A 17 -3.01 -14.05 -8.02
CA LEU A 17 -3.23 -15.49 -7.88
C LEU A 17 -3.41 -15.90 -6.42
N GLN A 18 -2.69 -15.26 -5.49
CA GLN A 18 -2.90 -15.49 -4.06
C GLN A 18 -4.30 -15.03 -3.61
N GLY A 19 -4.73 -13.84 -4.02
CA GLY A 19 -6.07 -13.33 -3.69
C GLY A 19 -7.19 -14.22 -4.25
N LEU A 20 -7.00 -14.74 -5.46
CA LEU A 20 -7.89 -15.73 -6.08
C LEU A 20 -7.94 -17.03 -5.25
N GLU A 21 -6.78 -17.61 -4.95
CA GLU A 21 -6.70 -18.88 -4.21
C GLU A 21 -7.38 -18.79 -2.84
N GLU A 22 -7.15 -17.68 -2.13
CA GLU A 22 -7.79 -17.40 -0.85
C GLU A 22 -9.32 -17.29 -0.99
N ALA A 23 -9.81 -16.60 -2.03
CA ALA A 23 -11.25 -16.41 -2.24
C ALA A 23 -11.96 -17.72 -2.61
N LEU A 24 -11.37 -18.53 -3.49
CA LEU A 24 -11.94 -19.82 -3.94
C LEU A 24 -12.10 -20.84 -2.80
N HIS A 25 -11.28 -20.73 -1.75
CA HIS A 25 -11.32 -21.58 -0.55
C HIS A 25 -11.95 -20.88 0.66
N CYS A 26 -12.43 -19.65 0.50
CA CYS A 26 -12.97 -18.90 1.61
C CYS A 26 -14.38 -19.38 1.98
N THR A 27 -14.54 -19.82 3.22
CA THR A 27 -15.82 -20.26 3.79
C THR A 27 -16.36 -19.30 4.85
N THR A 28 -15.64 -18.21 5.12
CA THR A 28 -15.95 -17.31 6.25
C THR A 28 -16.50 -15.96 5.81
N CYS A 29 -16.33 -15.59 4.55
CA CYS A 29 -16.85 -14.35 4.00
C CYS A 29 -18.34 -14.49 3.72
N GLN A 30 -19.12 -13.53 4.20
CA GLN A 30 -20.53 -13.36 3.87
C GLN A 30 -20.62 -12.03 3.16
N ILE A 31 -20.49 -12.06 1.83
CA ILE A 31 -20.47 -10.85 1.03
C ILE A 31 -21.87 -10.61 0.49
N ALA A 32 -22.46 -9.50 0.93
CA ALA A 32 -23.83 -9.13 0.56
C ALA A 32 -23.85 -8.21 -0.66
N ALA A 33 -23.31 -8.70 -1.78
CA ALA A 33 -23.43 -8.03 -3.07
C ALA A 33 -24.91 -8.03 -3.53
N THR A 34 -25.35 -6.92 -4.14
CA THR A 34 -26.74 -6.79 -4.61
C THR A 34 -26.78 -6.53 -6.12
N GLN A 35 -27.91 -6.82 -6.77
CA GLN A 35 -28.05 -6.49 -8.19
C GLN A 35 -27.95 -4.98 -8.45
N ALA A 36 -28.39 -4.16 -7.49
CA ALA A 36 -28.24 -2.71 -7.56
C ALA A 36 -26.77 -2.28 -7.52
N SER A 37 -25.93 -2.93 -6.68
CA SER A 37 -24.49 -2.65 -6.66
C SER A 37 -23.80 -3.13 -7.94
N MET A 38 -24.20 -4.27 -8.49
CA MET A 38 -23.72 -4.74 -9.80
C MET A 38 -24.04 -3.74 -10.91
N ALA A 39 -25.29 -3.28 -11.00
CA ALA A 39 -25.69 -2.31 -12.02
C ALA A 39 -24.93 -0.97 -11.90
N ASP A 40 -24.72 -0.49 -10.67
CA ASP A 40 -23.93 0.72 -10.40
C ASP A 40 -22.46 0.54 -10.77
N ASP A 41 -21.85 -0.60 -10.44
CA ASP A 41 -20.46 -0.92 -10.80
C ASP A 41 -20.28 -1.06 -12.32
N ILE A 42 -21.24 -1.66 -13.03
CA ILE A 42 -21.24 -1.70 -14.50
C ILE A 42 -21.37 -0.29 -15.08
N HIS A 43 -22.31 0.51 -14.58
CA HIS A 43 -22.54 1.87 -15.07
C HIS A 43 -21.33 2.78 -14.90
N LYS A 44 -20.62 2.65 -13.76
CA LYS A 44 -19.38 3.37 -13.46
C LYS A 44 -18.17 2.83 -14.23
N GLY A 45 -18.32 1.72 -14.96
CA GLY A 45 -17.21 1.02 -15.59
C GLY A 45 -16.25 0.37 -14.60
N ALA A 46 -16.65 0.19 -13.33
CA ALA A 46 -15.85 -0.51 -12.33
C ALA A 46 -15.88 -2.04 -12.54
N TYR A 47 -16.95 -2.57 -13.12
CA TYR A 47 -17.09 -3.98 -13.50
C TYR A 47 -17.31 -4.11 -15.00
N ILE A 48 -16.35 -4.72 -15.71
CA ILE A 48 -16.39 -4.88 -17.17
C ILE A 48 -16.64 -6.34 -17.52
N THR A 49 -17.82 -6.64 -18.07
CA THR A 49 -18.28 -8.01 -18.35
C THR A 49 -17.49 -8.71 -19.46
N SER A 50 -16.83 -7.95 -20.34
CA SER A 50 -16.07 -8.48 -21.48
C SER A 50 -14.60 -8.77 -21.17
N HIS A 51 -14.12 -8.50 -19.95
CA HIS A 51 -12.72 -8.67 -19.58
C HIS A 51 -12.58 -9.40 -18.26
N TYR A 52 -11.44 -10.08 -18.06
CA TYR A 52 -11.14 -10.75 -16.81
C TYR A 52 -9.68 -10.52 -16.40
N PRO A 53 -9.43 -9.97 -15.20
CA PRO A 53 -10.39 -9.91 -14.11
C PRO A 53 -11.24 -8.62 -14.19
N PRO A 54 -12.57 -8.71 -14.02
CA PRO A 54 -13.54 -7.70 -14.48
C PRO A 54 -13.50 -6.40 -13.68
N PHE A 55 -12.85 -6.41 -12.51
CA PHE A 55 -12.65 -5.27 -11.63
C PHE A 55 -11.25 -4.64 -11.70
N PHE A 56 -10.36 -5.15 -12.56
CA PHE A 56 -8.93 -4.85 -12.51
C PHE A 56 -8.41 -4.03 -13.68
N LEU A 57 -9.27 -3.72 -14.66
CA LEU A 57 -8.97 -2.71 -15.65
C LEU A 57 -9.22 -1.35 -15.04
N ASN A 58 -8.12 -0.63 -14.86
CA ASN A 58 -8.05 0.73 -14.36
C ASN A 58 -8.82 1.66 -15.32
N ASN A 59 -10.15 1.72 -15.17
CA ASN A 59 -10.97 2.72 -15.86
C ASN A 59 -10.78 4.14 -15.30
N ASN A 60 -9.74 4.37 -14.49
CA ASN A 60 -9.11 5.67 -14.38
C ASN A 60 -7.99 5.80 -15.41
N THR A 61 -8.35 5.73 -16.69
CA THR A 61 -7.70 6.52 -17.74
C THR A 61 -8.00 8.01 -17.50
N ARG A 62 -7.41 8.55 -16.42
CA ARG A 62 -6.76 9.85 -16.50
C ARG A 62 -5.32 9.63 -16.13
N ASP A 63 -4.61 9.38 -17.21
CA ASP A 63 -3.18 9.17 -17.28
C ASP A 63 -2.41 10.49 -17.03
N ASP A 64 -2.75 11.18 -15.94
CA ASP A 64 -2.08 12.41 -15.50
C ASP A 64 -0.89 12.09 -14.56
N ASN A 65 -0.70 10.81 -14.23
CA ASN A 65 0.34 10.34 -13.30
C ASN A 65 1.38 9.40 -13.92
N ILE A 66 1.25 9.00 -15.20
CA ILE A 66 2.39 8.44 -15.93
C ILE A 66 3.33 9.60 -16.24
N SER A 67 4.59 9.48 -15.82
CA SER A 67 5.64 10.40 -16.23
C SER A 67 5.59 10.57 -17.75
N PRO A 68 5.61 11.78 -18.33
CA PRO A 68 5.55 11.98 -19.79
C PRO A 68 6.71 11.34 -20.57
N LEU A 69 7.63 10.66 -19.86
CA LEU A 69 8.73 9.86 -20.39
C LEU A 69 8.45 8.35 -20.46
N ASN A 70 7.34 7.87 -19.88
CA ASN A 70 6.91 6.48 -20.00
C ASN A 70 5.96 6.35 -21.18
N THR A 71 6.48 5.88 -22.32
CA THR A 71 5.74 5.75 -23.58
C THR A 71 5.24 4.33 -23.87
N THR A 72 5.27 3.43 -22.89
CA THR A 72 4.81 2.05 -23.06
C THR A 72 3.40 1.91 -22.50
N SER A 73 2.40 2.03 -23.38
CA SER A 73 1.08 1.49 -23.11
C SER A 73 1.21 -0.02 -22.85
N PRO A 74 0.58 -0.58 -21.81
CA PRO A 74 0.55 -2.03 -21.60
C PRO A 74 -0.04 -2.72 -22.84
N THR A 75 0.80 -3.46 -23.58
CA THR A 75 0.43 -4.05 -24.88
C THR A 75 -0.26 -5.42 -24.76
N GLY A 76 -0.35 -5.98 -23.54
CA GLY A 76 -1.01 -7.26 -23.30
C GLY A 76 -2.50 -7.10 -23.05
N GLU A 77 -3.33 -7.96 -23.66
CA GLU A 77 -4.68 -8.22 -23.13
C GLU A 77 -4.51 -8.71 -21.69
N PRO A 78 -5.00 -7.98 -20.67
CA PRO A 78 -4.89 -8.39 -19.27
C PRO A 78 -5.93 -9.48 -19.03
N SER A 79 -5.73 -10.64 -19.63
CA SER A 79 -6.61 -11.81 -19.51
C SER A 79 -5.99 -12.75 -18.49
N PHE A 80 -6.34 -12.52 -17.22
CA PHE A 80 -5.89 -13.29 -16.06
C PHE A 80 -6.28 -14.78 -16.15
N TRP A 81 -7.22 -15.13 -17.02
CA TRP A 81 -7.58 -16.52 -17.35
C TRP A 81 -6.38 -17.39 -17.73
N LYS A 82 -5.35 -16.81 -18.36
CA LYS A 82 -4.13 -17.53 -18.77
C LYS A 82 -3.29 -18.01 -17.58
N HIS A 83 -3.42 -17.37 -16.43
CA HIS A 83 -2.62 -17.65 -15.23
C HIS A 83 -3.36 -18.55 -14.23
N MET A 84 -4.67 -18.73 -14.37
CA MET A 84 -5.44 -19.65 -13.54
C MET A 84 -5.16 -21.11 -13.89
N SER A 85 -4.88 -21.92 -12.87
CA SER A 85 -4.81 -23.37 -13.05
C SER A 85 -6.16 -23.94 -13.48
N VAL A 86 -6.16 -25.14 -14.06
CA VAL A 86 -7.42 -25.82 -14.44
C VAL A 86 -8.30 -26.05 -13.22
N SER A 87 -7.72 -26.52 -12.11
CA SER A 87 -8.47 -26.76 -10.86
C SER A 87 -9.07 -25.49 -10.27
N GLN A 88 -8.37 -24.36 -10.35
CA GLN A 88 -8.90 -23.06 -9.91
C GLN A 88 -10.08 -22.61 -10.77
N ARG A 89 -10.04 -22.87 -12.08
CA ARG A 89 -11.14 -22.56 -12.99
C ARG A 89 -12.35 -23.44 -12.72
N GLU A 90 -12.16 -24.74 -12.53
CA GLU A 90 -13.22 -25.67 -12.15
C GLU A 90 -13.89 -25.21 -10.85
N ARG A 91 -13.08 -24.91 -9.82
CA ARG A 91 -13.59 -24.42 -8.54
C ARG A 91 -14.34 -23.10 -8.66
N TYR A 92 -13.87 -22.18 -9.51
CA TYR A 92 -14.58 -20.94 -9.79
C TYR A 92 -15.99 -21.21 -10.35
N TYR A 93 -16.10 -22.07 -11.37
CA TYR A 93 -17.39 -22.39 -11.97
C TYR A 93 -18.32 -23.15 -11.02
N GLU A 94 -17.79 -24.03 -10.16
CA GLU A 94 -18.58 -24.65 -9.08
C GLU A 94 -19.21 -23.61 -8.14
N LEU A 95 -18.45 -22.57 -7.77
CA LEU A 95 -18.96 -21.49 -6.92
C LEU A 95 -19.99 -20.62 -7.64
N VAL A 96 -19.78 -20.34 -8.93
CA VAL A 96 -20.76 -19.62 -9.76
C VAL A 96 -22.05 -20.42 -9.87
N GLU A 97 -21.98 -21.73 -10.10
CA GLU A 97 -23.16 -22.60 -10.17
C GLU A 97 -23.92 -22.64 -8.83
N GLN A 98 -23.21 -22.73 -7.71
CA GLN A 98 -23.82 -22.65 -6.37
C GLN A 98 -24.53 -21.31 -6.14
N ALA A 99 -23.90 -20.19 -6.52
CA ALA A 99 -24.49 -18.87 -6.42
C ALA A 99 -25.72 -18.73 -7.33
N LEU A 100 -25.64 -19.22 -8.57
CA LEU A 100 -26.74 -19.19 -9.54
C LEU A 100 -27.94 -19.98 -9.03
N ASN A 101 -27.74 -21.21 -8.55
CA ASN A 101 -28.82 -22.02 -7.97
C ASN A 101 -29.47 -21.31 -6.79
N HIS A 102 -28.68 -20.69 -5.92
CA HIS A 102 -29.20 -19.91 -4.79
C HIS A 102 -30.04 -18.70 -5.24
N ILE A 103 -29.61 -17.98 -6.28
CA ILE A 103 -30.34 -16.84 -6.85
C ILE A 103 -31.67 -17.33 -7.45
N LEU A 104 -31.63 -18.36 -8.29
CA LEU A 104 -32.83 -18.91 -8.94
C LEU A 104 -33.86 -19.43 -7.92
N ASP A 105 -33.41 -20.04 -6.82
CA ASP A 105 -34.28 -20.51 -5.74
C ASP A 105 -34.95 -19.34 -4.99
N GLN A 106 -34.22 -18.24 -4.76
CA GLN A 106 -34.74 -17.08 -4.02
C GLN A 106 -35.66 -16.19 -4.86
N THR A 107 -35.37 -16.05 -6.15
CA THR A 107 -36.05 -15.10 -7.02
C THR A 107 -36.64 -15.80 -8.23
N LYS A 108 -37.92 -16.18 -8.09
CA LYS A 108 -38.66 -17.02 -9.06
C LYS A 108 -38.96 -16.37 -10.43
N ASP A 109 -38.60 -15.10 -10.64
CA ASP A 109 -38.98 -14.33 -11.83
C ASP A 109 -37.83 -13.42 -12.33
N ILE A 110 -36.60 -13.93 -12.29
CA ILE A 110 -35.42 -13.24 -12.82
C ILE A 110 -35.05 -13.83 -14.17
N ASP A 111 -34.75 -12.95 -15.11
CA ASP A 111 -34.19 -13.30 -16.41
C ASP A 111 -32.91 -14.16 -16.23
N PRO A 112 -32.84 -15.37 -16.82
CA PRO A 112 -31.70 -16.25 -16.66
C PRO A 112 -30.35 -15.60 -16.98
N GLU A 113 -30.28 -14.72 -17.99
CA GLU A 113 -29.03 -14.03 -18.35
C GLU A 113 -28.57 -13.07 -17.24
N VAL A 114 -29.50 -12.33 -16.64
CA VAL A 114 -29.23 -11.46 -15.49
C VAL A 114 -28.80 -12.27 -14.27
N ALA A 115 -29.43 -13.44 -14.04
CA ALA A 115 -29.06 -14.32 -12.93
C ALA A 115 -27.64 -14.88 -13.10
N ILE A 116 -27.28 -15.31 -14.31
CA ILE A 116 -25.92 -15.78 -14.65
C ILE A 116 -24.90 -14.66 -14.44
N LEU A 117 -25.17 -13.46 -14.97
CA LEU A 117 -24.30 -12.31 -14.81
C LEU A 117 -24.11 -11.95 -13.33
N PHE A 118 -25.18 -11.99 -12.54
CA PHE A 118 -25.11 -11.69 -11.13
C PHE A 118 -24.35 -12.74 -10.32
N ALA A 119 -24.49 -14.03 -10.67
CA ALA A 119 -23.70 -15.10 -10.06
C ALA A 119 -22.19 -14.90 -10.30
N HIS A 120 -21.80 -14.58 -11.54
CA HIS A 120 -20.41 -14.21 -11.86
C HIS A 120 -19.95 -12.99 -11.05
N TYR A 121 -20.74 -11.92 -11.04
CA TYR A 121 -20.42 -10.71 -10.29
C TYR A 121 -20.20 -10.98 -8.79
N GLN A 122 -21.01 -11.85 -8.16
CA GLN A 122 -20.82 -12.19 -6.75
C GLN A 122 -19.46 -12.83 -6.49
N ILE A 123 -19.07 -13.81 -7.31
CA ILE A 123 -17.79 -14.51 -7.16
C ILE A 123 -16.62 -13.57 -7.49
N ASP A 124 -16.72 -12.81 -8.57
CA ASP A 124 -15.68 -11.86 -8.97
C ASP A 124 -15.50 -10.74 -7.95
N PHE A 125 -16.60 -10.26 -7.35
CA PHE A 125 -16.55 -9.25 -6.30
C PHE A 125 -15.93 -9.83 -5.04
N HIS A 126 -16.22 -11.09 -4.70
CA HIS A 126 -15.57 -11.79 -3.59
C HIS A 126 -14.05 -11.92 -3.80
N ILE A 127 -13.62 -12.32 -4.99
CA ILE A 127 -12.20 -12.39 -5.37
C ILE A 127 -11.55 -11.01 -5.25
N ARG A 128 -12.21 -9.96 -5.75
CA ARG A 128 -11.74 -8.58 -5.60
C ARG A 128 -11.57 -8.20 -4.13
N GLN A 129 -12.50 -8.56 -3.25
CA GLN A 129 -12.38 -8.23 -1.83
C GLN A 129 -11.16 -8.91 -1.19
N HIS A 130 -10.88 -10.17 -1.52
CA HIS A 130 -9.67 -10.85 -1.03
C HIS A 130 -8.39 -10.20 -1.56
N TYR A 131 -8.36 -9.87 -2.85
CA TYR A 131 -7.25 -9.14 -3.44
C TYR A 131 -6.98 -7.81 -2.73
N LEU A 132 -8.04 -7.01 -2.52
CA LEU A 132 -7.94 -5.73 -1.83
C LEU A 132 -7.63 -5.87 -0.34
N SER A 133 -7.89 -7.00 0.31
CA SER A 133 -7.57 -7.18 1.73
C SER A 133 -6.06 -7.06 2.03
N HIS A 134 -5.24 -7.32 1.01
CA HIS A 134 -3.78 -7.23 1.06
C HIS A 134 -3.22 -5.92 0.51
N ARG A 135 -4.00 -5.19 -0.30
CA ARG A 135 -3.51 -4.01 -1.06
C ARG A 135 -4.31 -2.73 -0.88
N GLY A 136 -5.51 -2.84 -0.34
CA GLY A 136 -6.41 -1.73 -0.11
C GLY A 136 -5.81 -0.76 0.90
N VAL A 137 -6.36 0.45 0.92
CA VAL A 137 -5.91 1.55 1.76
C VAL A 137 -5.87 1.19 3.26
N LEU A 138 -6.70 0.24 3.71
CA LEU A 138 -6.74 -0.22 5.10
C LEU A 138 -5.47 -0.99 5.52
N THR A 139 -4.68 -1.48 4.57
CA THR A 139 -3.43 -2.18 4.88
C THR A 139 -2.39 -1.27 5.53
N PHE A 140 -2.47 0.04 5.27
CA PHE A 140 -1.64 1.05 5.90
C PHE A 140 -2.07 1.37 7.34
N CYS A 141 -3.30 1.03 7.73
CA CYS A 141 -3.79 1.26 9.09
C CYS A 141 -3.13 0.25 10.05
N ARG A 142 -2.31 0.74 10.98
CA ARG A 142 -1.60 -0.10 11.97
C ARG A 142 -2.50 -0.46 13.15
N ASN A 143 -3.54 0.31 13.40
CA ASN A 143 -4.51 0.11 14.47
C ASN A 143 -5.88 0.69 14.12
N ALA A 144 -6.85 0.49 15.03
CA ALA A 144 -8.21 0.97 14.85
C ALA A 144 -8.29 2.51 14.84
N ASP A 145 -7.34 3.20 15.48
CA ASP A 145 -7.25 4.65 15.48
C ASP A 145 -6.85 5.19 14.10
N ASP A 146 -5.81 4.63 13.47
CA ASP A 146 -5.43 4.96 12.09
C ASP A 146 -6.62 4.73 11.11
N MET A 147 -7.41 3.67 11.31
CA MET A 147 -8.61 3.42 10.50
C MET A 147 -9.70 4.48 10.72
N GLN A 148 -9.93 4.89 11.98
CA GLN A 148 -10.89 5.94 12.29
C GLN A 148 -10.46 7.28 11.70
N GLN A 149 -9.17 7.62 11.80
CA GLN A 149 -8.61 8.82 11.20
C GLN A 149 -8.74 8.82 9.67
N LEU A 150 -8.43 7.69 9.01
CA LEU A 150 -8.61 7.55 7.57
C LEU A 150 -10.07 7.74 7.16
N ARG A 151 -11.01 7.11 7.88
CA ARG A 151 -12.45 7.28 7.62
C ARG A 151 -12.89 8.72 7.80
N HIS A 152 -12.44 9.37 8.87
CA HIS A 152 -12.74 10.77 9.12
C HIS A 152 -12.21 11.67 8.00
N TRP A 153 -10.98 11.41 7.52
CA TRP A 153 -10.40 12.12 6.39
C TRP A 153 -11.21 11.92 5.10
N GLN A 154 -11.65 10.70 4.80
CA GLN A 154 -12.47 10.45 3.61
C GLN A 154 -13.81 11.19 3.64
N TRP A 155 -14.50 11.23 4.79
CA TRP A 155 -15.71 12.05 4.94
C TRP A 155 -15.43 13.53 4.73
N LYS A 156 -14.32 14.04 5.26
CA LYS A 156 -13.93 15.44 5.05
C LYS A 156 -13.69 15.75 3.58
N MET A 157 -13.07 14.84 2.83
CA MET A 157 -12.88 15.00 1.39
C MET A 157 -14.20 14.96 0.63
N HIS A 158 -15.07 13.99 0.96
CA HIS A 158 -16.42 13.90 0.41
C HIS A 158 -17.22 15.19 0.61
N ASP A 159 -17.20 15.76 1.81
CA ASP A 159 -17.86 17.04 2.11
C ASP A 159 -17.28 18.21 1.28
N ILE A 160 -15.97 18.19 1.00
CA ILE A 160 -15.30 19.20 0.17
C ILE A 160 -15.76 19.08 -1.29
N ASP A 161 -15.77 17.85 -1.83
CA ASP A 161 -16.12 17.57 -3.23
C ASP A 161 -17.61 17.81 -3.49
N HIS A 162 -18.46 17.59 -2.49
CA HIS A 162 -19.91 17.81 -2.55
C HIS A 162 -20.39 19.12 -1.93
N ARG A 163 -19.50 20.12 -1.77
CA ARG A 163 -19.82 21.41 -1.14
C ARG A 163 -21.12 22.03 -1.67
N ARG A 164 -22.17 21.93 -0.86
CA ARG A 164 -23.12 23.04 -0.66
C ARG A 164 -22.35 24.18 0.06
N PRO A 165 -22.63 25.46 -0.22
CA PRO A 165 -21.90 26.56 0.41
C PRO A 165 -22.07 26.50 1.94
N ILE A 166 -20.97 26.27 2.65
CA ILE A 166 -20.94 26.16 4.12
C ILE A 166 -20.79 27.56 4.70
N ASN A 167 -21.79 27.98 5.49
CA ASN A 167 -21.69 29.09 6.44
C ASN A 167 -20.52 28.84 7.40
N LEU A 168 -19.68 29.86 7.58
CA LEU A 168 -18.40 29.82 8.30
C LEU A 168 -18.50 29.65 9.83
N ASP A 169 -19.68 29.39 10.39
CA ASP A 169 -19.85 29.27 11.85
C ASP A 169 -19.79 27.80 12.30
N ASN A 170 -18.60 27.46 12.78
CA ASN A 170 -18.21 26.22 13.42
C ASN A 170 -19.20 25.72 14.47
N VAL A 171 -19.78 24.52 14.25
CA VAL A 171 -19.74 23.38 15.18
C VAL A 171 -19.93 22.13 14.32
N TRP A 172 -18.88 21.34 14.09
CA TRP A 172 -19.08 19.95 13.64
C TRP A 172 -19.97 19.27 14.68
N PRO A 173 -21.08 18.62 14.31
CA PRO A 173 -21.91 17.93 15.28
C PRO A 173 -21.06 16.87 15.98
N HIS A 174 -20.59 17.18 17.19
CA HIS A 174 -20.08 16.20 18.13
C HIS A 174 -21.22 15.22 18.40
N GLY A 175 -21.28 14.13 17.61
CA GLY A 175 -22.38 13.17 17.69
C GLY A 175 -22.67 12.38 16.42
N CYS A 176 -22.22 12.82 15.23
CA CYS A 176 -22.38 11.99 14.03
C CYS A 176 -21.40 10.82 14.08
N LYS A 177 -21.89 9.67 14.54
CA LYS A 177 -21.21 8.37 14.47
C LYS A 177 -21.10 7.97 12.99
N HIS A 178 -20.15 8.56 12.25
CA HIS A 178 -19.80 8.11 10.90
C HIS A 178 -19.07 6.77 11.00
N THR A 179 -19.83 5.71 11.32
CA THR A 179 -19.33 4.33 11.32
C THR A 179 -19.28 3.74 9.91
N ALA A 180 -19.99 4.36 8.95
CA ALA A 180 -20.01 4.00 7.54
C ALA A 180 -18.94 4.76 6.76
N TRP A 181 -18.62 4.26 5.57
CA TRP A 181 -17.73 4.90 4.61
C TRP A 181 -18.53 5.79 3.65
N PRO A 182 -17.96 6.92 3.18
CA PRO A 182 -18.65 7.79 2.21
C PRO A 182 -18.83 7.06 0.88
N ASP A 183 -19.98 7.26 0.23
CA ASP A 183 -20.37 6.68 -1.07
C ASP A 183 -20.19 5.15 -1.24
N ASP A 184 -20.11 4.40 -0.13
CA ASP A 184 -19.89 2.96 -0.10
C ASP A 184 -21.17 2.15 -0.39
N LYS A 185 -21.84 2.47 -1.50
CA LYS A 185 -23.12 1.84 -1.89
C LYS A 185 -22.98 0.34 -2.17
N ASN A 186 -21.84 -0.07 -2.71
CA ASN A 186 -21.49 -1.47 -2.97
C ASN A 186 -20.92 -2.18 -1.73
N LEU A 187 -20.83 -1.48 -0.59
CA LEU A 187 -20.29 -1.98 0.69
C LEU A 187 -18.83 -2.47 0.59
N GLU A 188 -18.07 -2.12 -0.45
CA GLU A 188 -16.68 -2.54 -0.64
C GLU A 188 -15.82 -2.14 0.57
N MET A 189 -15.85 -0.88 0.99
CA MET A 189 -15.04 -0.41 2.12
C MET A 189 -15.51 -1.02 3.44
N MET A 190 -16.80 -1.29 3.59
CA MET A 190 -17.34 -2.04 4.71
C MET A 190 -16.78 -3.48 4.76
N HIS A 191 -16.81 -4.21 3.64
CA HIS A 191 -16.24 -5.56 3.55
C HIS A 191 -14.74 -5.56 3.83
N GLN A 192 -13.99 -4.63 3.26
CA GLN A 192 -12.57 -4.43 3.55
C GLN A 192 -12.33 -4.19 5.05
N THR A 193 -13.19 -3.42 5.71
CA THR A 193 -13.11 -3.17 7.15
C THR A 193 -13.32 -4.45 7.97
N LEU A 194 -14.28 -5.29 7.56
CA LEU A 194 -14.54 -6.57 8.22
C LEU A 194 -13.36 -7.53 8.06
N MET A 195 -12.81 -7.64 6.85
CA MET A 195 -11.61 -8.45 6.60
C MET A 195 -10.41 -7.94 7.40
N TRP A 196 -10.19 -6.62 7.43
CA TRP A 196 -9.14 -5.99 8.23
C TRP A 196 -9.29 -6.32 9.72
N LYS A 197 -10.51 -6.23 10.26
CA LYS A 197 -10.82 -6.57 11.66
C LYS A 197 -10.59 -8.04 11.96
N ARG A 198 -10.95 -8.96 11.05
CA ARG A 198 -10.69 -10.40 11.20
C ARG A 198 -9.18 -10.69 11.25
N ALA A 199 -8.39 -9.99 10.43
CA ALA A 199 -6.93 -10.10 10.42
C ALA A 199 -6.22 -9.34 11.56
N TRP A 200 -6.96 -8.63 12.42
CA TRP A 200 -6.41 -7.77 13.47
C TRP A 200 -5.44 -8.47 14.44
N PRO A 201 -5.73 -9.69 14.96
CA PRO A 201 -4.81 -10.38 15.87
C PRO A 201 -3.44 -10.66 15.21
N ALA A 202 -3.44 -11.13 13.96
CA ALA A 202 -2.22 -11.38 13.21
C ALA A 202 -1.45 -10.08 12.92
N ARG A 203 -2.15 -9.00 12.56
CA ARG A 203 -1.55 -7.67 12.37
C ARG A 203 -0.89 -7.15 13.65
N ARG A 204 -1.56 -7.26 14.79
CA ARG A 204 -1.00 -6.88 16.10
C ARG A 204 0.29 -7.63 16.42
N LYS A 205 0.31 -8.94 16.18
CA LYS A 205 1.52 -9.75 16.38
C LYS A 205 2.67 -9.26 15.50
N ARG A 206 2.43 -9.04 14.20
CA ARG A 206 3.43 -8.49 13.28
C ARG A 206 3.94 -7.11 13.71
N VAL A 207 3.05 -6.21 14.11
CA VAL A 207 3.43 -4.86 14.60
C VAL A 207 4.30 -4.97 15.86
N ALA A 208 3.98 -5.88 16.77
CA ALA A 208 4.78 -6.12 17.97
C ALA A 208 6.19 -6.66 17.63
N GLU A 209 6.27 -7.63 16.72
CA GLU A 209 7.54 -8.19 16.23
C GLU A 209 8.41 -7.13 15.55
N VAL A 210 7.83 -6.32 14.67
CA VAL A 210 8.54 -5.23 13.99
C VAL A 210 9.01 -4.17 14.98
N ARG A 211 8.20 -3.81 15.98
CA ARG A 211 8.61 -2.88 17.05
C ARG A 211 9.77 -3.43 17.87
N ALA A 212 9.76 -4.72 18.18
CA ALA A 212 10.87 -5.37 18.88
C ALA A 212 12.17 -5.34 18.06
N ARG A 213 12.09 -5.68 16.77
CA ARG A 213 13.24 -5.58 15.84
C ARG A 213 13.75 -4.15 15.72
N TRP A 214 12.84 -3.18 15.62
CA TRP A 214 13.21 -1.77 15.55
C TRP A 214 13.90 -1.28 16.83
N ALA A 215 13.46 -1.72 18.00
CA ALA A 215 14.11 -1.38 19.26
C ALA A 215 15.56 -1.89 19.31
N ILE A 216 15.82 -3.10 18.82
CA ILE A 216 17.19 -3.66 18.71
C ILE A 216 18.04 -2.79 17.78
N ILE A 217 17.52 -2.43 16.61
CA ILE A 217 18.22 -1.56 15.65
C ILE A 217 18.53 -0.21 16.28
N MET A 218 17.57 0.40 16.97
CA MET A 218 17.75 1.71 17.59
C MET A 218 18.80 1.69 18.71
N GLU A 219 18.82 0.62 19.50
CA GLU A 219 19.82 0.41 20.55
C GLU A 219 21.23 0.22 19.97
N GLU A 220 21.36 -0.57 18.90
CA GLU A 220 22.63 -0.72 18.20
C GLU A 220 23.10 0.62 17.59
N ARG A 221 22.19 1.38 16.97
CA ARG A 221 22.48 2.73 16.47
C ARG A 221 22.87 3.70 17.58
N ARG A 222 22.35 3.54 18.79
CA ARG A 222 22.76 4.33 19.97
C ARG A 222 24.21 4.01 20.36
N LYS A 223 24.56 2.73 20.50
CA LYS A 223 25.93 2.28 20.80
C LYS A 223 26.94 2.74 19.76
N GLN A 224 26.59 2.65 18.47
CA GLN A 224 27.42 3.14 17.38
C GLN A 224 27.70 4.64 17.50
N ARG A 225 26.69 5.45 17.85
CA ARG A 225 26.84 6.89 18.09
C ARG A 225 27.76 7.18 19.28
N GLU A 226 27.64 6.43 20.38
CA GLU A 226 28.51 6.56 21.54
C GLU A 226 29.97 6.20 21.24
N LEU A 227 30.19 5.10 20.52
CA LEU A 227 31.53 4.71 20.07
C LEU A 227 32.17 5.76 19.15
N LEU A 228 31.38 6.38 18.26
CA LEU A 228 31.87 7.48 17.44
C LEU A 228 32.24 8.71 18.28
N LEU A 229 31.46 9.04 19.31
CA LEU A 229 31.79 10.12 20.24
C LEU A 229 33.06 9.82 21.04
N LEU A 230 33.25 8.59 21.52
CA LEU A 230 34.48 8.15 22.17
C LEU A 230 35.69 8.24 21.23
N LYS A 231 35.55 7.75 19.98
CA LYS A 231 36.61 7.87 18.96
C LYS A 231 36.96 9.31 18.60
N LYS A 232 35.98 10.23 18.63
CA LYS A 232 36.21 11.67 18.44
C LYS A 232 36.88 12.32 19.65
N ARG A 233 36.65 11.80 20.87
CA ARG A 233 37.27 12.27 22.11
C ARG A 233 38.62 11.62 22.41
N ALA A 234 38.97 10.53 21.71
CA ALA A 234 40.22 9.82 21.91
C ALA A 234 41.43 10.72 21.65
N THR A 235 42.30 10.82 22.66
CA THR A 235 43.61 11.46 22.58
C THR A 235 44.66 10.45 22.12
N ILE A 236 45.59 10.89 21.29
CA ILE A 236 46.76 10.09 20.87
C ILE A 236 47.95 10.58 21.69
N THR A 237 48.56 9.69 22.45
CA THR A 237 49.79 9.99 23.19
C THR A 237 50.99 9.76 22.26
N VAL A 238 51.73 10.82 21.96
CA VAL A 238 52.92 10.77 21.10
C VAL A 238 54.17 10.92 21.97
N ARG A 239 55.09 9.97 21.87
CA ARG A 239 56.40 10.00 22.52
C ARG A 239 57.44 10.46 21.50
N LEU A 240 58.15 11.55 21.81
CA LEU A 240 59.19 12.11 20.95
C LEU A 240 60.56 11.64 21.44
N TYR A 241 61.31 11.01 20.55
CA TYR A 241 62.66 10.55 20.83
C TYR A 241 63.66 11.33 19.98
N CYS A 242 64.80 11.72 20.55
CA CYS A 242 65.91 12.27 19.79
C CYS A 242 67.18 11.54 20.20
N ARG A 243 67.91 11.00 19.21
CA ARG A 243 69.15 10.24 19.42
C ARG A 243 69.03 9.06 20.41
N GLY A 244 67.85 8.45 20.48
CA GLY A 244 67.58 7.28 21.33
C GLY A 244 67.07 7.62 22.74
N GLU A 245 67.08 8.89 23.15
CA GLU A 245 66.55 9.33 24.44
C GLU A 245 65.13 9.89 24.30
N LEU A 246 64.26 9.56 25.27
CA LEU A 246 62.90 10.06 25.32
C LEU A 246 62.91 11.53 25.76
N MET A 247 62.48 12.41 24.88
CA MET A 247 62.53 13.86 25.09
C MET A 247 61.22 14.41 25.66
N ASP A 248 60.07 13.93 25.18
CA ASP A 248 58.76 14.49 25.54
C ASP A 248 57.63 13.49 25.29
N VAL A 249 56.53 13.64 26.03
CA VAL A 249 55.29 12.87 25.86
C VAL A 249 54.12 13.85 25.81
N ARG A 250 53.43 13.93 24.66
CA ARG A 250 52.29 14.83 24.46
C ARG A 250 51.01 14.07 24.18
N GLU A 251 49.91 14.52 24.78
CA GLU A 251 48.57 14.06 24.41
C GLU A 251 47.96 15.00 23.37
N LEU A 252 47.72 14.48 22.17
CA LEU A 252 47.09 15.23 21.08
C LEU A 252 45.62 14.81 20.96
N LYS A 253 44.71 15.77 21.01
CA LYS A 253 43.31 15.52 20.66
C LYS A 253 43.20 15.31 19.15
N ARG A 254 42.45 14.29 18.74
CA ARG A 254 42.19 14.03 17.32
C ARG A 254 41.30 15.14 16.74
N THR A 255 41.88 16.14 16.11
CA THR A 255 41.14 17.10 15.28
C THR A 255 40.60 16.36 14.06
N THR A 256 39.28 16.27 13.92
CA THR A 256 38.68 15.87 12.63
C THR A 256 39.17 16.86 11.58
N HIS A 257 39.79 16.37 10.50
CA HIS A 257 40.16 17.18 9.35
C HIS A 257 38.97 18.09 8.99
N SER A 258 39.09 19.38 9.28
CA SER A 258 38.31 20.37 8.56
C SER A 258 38.75 20.25 7.10
N GLU A 259 37.80 20.25 6.17
CA GLU A 259 38.07 20.38 4.74
C GLU A 259 39.15 21.44 4.50
N PRO A 260 40.02 21.26 3.49
CA PRO A 260 41.04 22.24 3.19
C PRO A 260 40.35 23.54 2.78
N THR A 261 40.25 24.49 3.72
CA THR A 261 39.93 25.88 3.43
C THR A 261 40.92 26.35 2.38
N LEU A 262 40.44 26.48 1.14
CA LEU A 262 41.11 27.20 0.06
C LEU A 262 41.52 28.56 0.62
N ARG A 263 42.83 28.77 0.79
CA ARG A 263 43.37 30.05 1.25
C ARG A 263 42.94 31.16 0.28
N PRO A 264 42.31 32.24 0.74
CA PRO A 264 42.04 33.39 -0.12
C PRO A 264 43.36 34.08 -0.48
N GLY A 265 43.62 34.19 -1.78
CA GLY A 265 44.36 35.28 -2.42
C GLY A 265 45.79 35.57 -1.93
N ARG A 266 46.80 34.95 -2.55
CA ARG A 266 48.07 35.66 -2.81
C ARG A 266 47.90 36.44 -4.11
N ILE A 267 47.62 37.73 -3.98
CA ILE A 267 47.77 38.71 -5.06
C ILE A 267 49.28 38.75 -5.40
N LEU A 268 49.66 38.14 -6.51
CA LEU A 268 50.93 38.45 -7.17
C LEU A 268 50.78 39.83 -7.81
N LYS A 269 51.31 40.86 -7.15
CA LYS A 269 51.66 42.11 -7.82
C LYS A 269 52.83 41.80 -8.75
N SER A 270 52.59 41.80 -10.06
CA SER A 270 53.66 41.89 -11.05
C SER A 270 54.20 43.33 -11.05
N SER A 271 55.34 43.54 -10.40
CA SER A 271 56.22 44.67 -10.72
C SER A 271 56.98 44.30 -11.99
N GLY A 272 56.87 45.14 -13.01
CA GLY A 272 57.60 44.97 -14.28
C GLY A 272 59.11 45.09 -14.13
N PHE A 273 59.81 44.47 -15.07
CA PHE A 273 60.55 45.14 -16.14
C PHE A 273 60.47 44.27 -17.39
#